data_AF-A0A6H0WKU4-F1
#
_entry.id   AF-A0A6H0WKU4-F1
#
_cell.length_a   1.000
_cell.length_b   1.000
_cell.length_c   1.000
_cell.angle_alpha   90.00
_cell.angle_beta   90.00
_cell.angle_gamma   90.00
#
_symmetry.space_group_name_H-M   'P 1'
#
loop_
_entity.id
_entity.type
_entity.pdbx_description
1 polymer ?
#
loop_
_entity_poly.entity_id
_entity_poly.type
_entity_poly.pdbx_seq_one_letter_code
_entity_poly.pdbx_strand_id
1 'polypeptide(L)'
;MNWDFLRFIIIPIIVVILTAALSHILTTKAETKRRIFDKKYDLYLEFVQIISSAVRAQAPDKMALASDLLAIKMKVTLICNKEIIDLFLDIGELDLRDTKKLRLFYEVMLLMRKELGLSNDSLDIQQLDRLLNNKANSSL
;
A
#
# COMPACT_ATOMS: atom_id res chain seq x y z
N MET A 1 -15.26 44.28 -41.13
CA MET A 1 -15.36 43.54 -39.85
C MET A 1 -14.13 43.87 -39.04
N ASN A 2 -14.28 44.55 -37.89
CA ASN A 2 -13.15 45.07 -37.12
C ASN A 2 -12.38 43.91 -36.48
N TRP A 3 -11.13 43.73 -36.90
CA TRP A 3 -10.23 42.70 -36.39
C TRP A 3 -10.03 42.77 -34.87
N ASP A 4 -10.15 43.96 -34.28
CA ASP A 4 -10.05 44.16 -32.84
C ASP A 4 -11.25 43.58 -32.08
N PHE A 5 -12.46 43.69 -32.64
CA PHE A 5 -13.66 43.09 -32.04
C PHE A 5 -13.59 41.56 -32.06
N LEU A 6 -13.06 41.00 -33.15
CA LEU A 6 -12.80 39.56 -33.27
C LEU A 6 -11.76 39.08 -32.23
N ARG A 7 -10.68 39.85 -32.04
CA ARG A 7 -9.65 39.55 -31.02
C ARG A 7 -10.18 39.64 -29.60
N PHE A 8 -11.01 40.63 -29.29
CA PHE A 8 -11.64 40.81 -27.97
C PHE A 8 -12.57 39.66 -27.58
N ILE A 9 -13.14 38.94 -28.55
CA ILE A 9 -14.02 37.79 -28.29
C ILE A 9 -13.23 36.48 -28.30
N ILE A 10 -12.34 36.28 -29.28
CA ILE A 10 -11.62 35.02 -29.46
C ILE A 10 -10.60 34.80 -28.33
N ILE A 11 -9.87 35.84 -27.90
CA ILE A 11 -8.82 35.69 -26.89
C ILE A 11 -9.39 35.21 -25.54
N PRO A 12 -10.46 35.80 -24.98
CA PRO A 12 -11.08 35.31 -23.76
C PRO A 12 -11.61 33.87 -23.88
N ILE A 13 -12.21 33.51 -25.02
CA ILE A 13 -12.71 32.15 -25.26
C ILE A 13 -11.56 31.14 -25.22
N ILE A 14 -10.44 31.44 -25.88
CA ILE A 14 -9.25 30.58 -25.87
C ILE A 14 -8.71 30.43 -24.44
N VAL A 15 -8.64 31.52 -23.68
CA VAL A 15 -8.18 31.49 -22.28
C VAL A 15 -9.09 30.60 -21.42
N VAL A 16 -10.41 30.73 -21.54
CA VAL A 16 -11.37 29.89 -20.80
C VAL A 16 -11.20 28.40 -21.15
N ILE A 17 -11.04 28.08 -22.44
CA ILE A 17 -10.82 26.70 -22.89
C ILE A 17 -9.51 26.14 -22.31
N LEU A 18 -8.43 26.92 -22.33
CA LEU A 18 -7.14 26.54 -21.76
C LEU A 18 -7.23 26.31 -20.25
N THR A 19 -7.90 27.20 -19.51
CA THR A 19 -8.09 27.06 -18.06
C THR A 19 -8.92 25.82 -17.72
N ALA A 20 -9.99 25.56 -18.48
CA ALA A 20 -10.83 24.37 -18.30
C ALA A 20 -10.05 23.08 -18.60
N ALA A 21 -9.27 23.05 -19.68
CA ALA A 21 -8.42 21.91 -20.03
C ALA A 21 -7.36 21.64 -18.97
N LEU A 22 -6.70 22.69 -18.47
CA LEU A 22 -5.70 22.57 -17.41
C LEU A 22 -6.33 22.06 -16.11
N SER A 23 -7.49 22.60 -15.73
CA SER A 23 -8.25 22.15 -14.56
C SER A 23 -8.62 20.67 -14.67
N HIS A 24 -9.14 20.23 -15.83
CA HIS A 24 -9.47 18.82 -16.06
C HIS A 24 -8.25 17.90 -15.95
N ILE A 25 -7.10 18.30 -16.51
CA ILE A 25 -5.85 17.53 -16.41
C ILE A 25 -5.38 17.43 -14.95
N LEU A 26 -5.52 18.49 -14.16
CA LEU A 26 -5.15 18.49 -12.75
C LEU A 26 -6.09 17.59 -11.93
N THR A 27 -7.40 17.69 -12.16
CA THR A 27 -8.42 16.88 -11.47
C THR A 27 -8.25 15.39 -11.78
N THR A 28 -8.10 15.02 -13.05
CA THR A 28 -7.89 13.61 -13.45
C THR A 28 -6.61 13.01 -12.87
N LYS A 29 -5.52 13.78 -12.80
CA LYS A 29 -4.29 13.34 -12.14
C LYS A 29 -4.49 13.16 -10.63
N ALA A 30 -5.22 14.06 -9.98
CA ALA A 30 -5.54 13.96 -8.56
C ALA A 30 -6.42 12.72 -8.26
N GLU A 31 -7.44 12.47 -9.07
CA GLU A 31 -8.30 11.27 -8.96
C GLU A 31 -7.50 9.99 -9.17
N THR A 32 -6.62 9.95 -10.18
CA THR A 32 -5.78 8.78 -10.43
C THR A 32 -4.85 8.51 -9.25
N LYS A 33 -4.20 9.55 -8.71
CA LYS A 33 -3.36 9.43 -7.51
C LYS A 33 -4.16 8.93 -6.31
N ARG A 34 -5.36 9.47 -6.09
CA ARG A 34 -6.25 9.03 -5.01
C ARG A 34 -6.65 7.57 -5.17
N ARG A 35 -7.02 7.14 -6.38
CA ARG A 35 -7.37 5.76 -6.68
C ARG A 35 -6.20 4.78 -6.45
N ILE A 36 -4.98 5.19 -6.79
CA ILE A 36 -3.78 4.39 -6.51
C ILE A 36 -3.53 4.31 -5.00
N PHE A 37 -3.70 5.42 -4.28
CA PHE A 37 -3.58 5.46 -2.83
C PHE A 37 -4.60 4.54 -2.15
N ASP A 38 -5.87 4.63 -2.52
CA ASP A 38 -6.94 3.80 -1.95
C ASP A 38 -6.65 2.30 -2.18
N LYS A 39 -6.21 1.92 -3.39
CA LYS A 39 -5.77 0.54 -3.67
C LYS A 39 -4.59 0.07 -2.82
N LYS A 40 -3.61 0.95 -2.56
CA LYS A 40 -2.47 0.63 -1.68
C LYS A 40 -2.91 0.49 -0.23
N TYR A 41 -3.86 1.30 0.20
CA TYR A 41 -4.42 1.26 1.55
C TYR A 41 -5.23 -0.03 1.77
N ASP A 42 -6.08 -0.40 0.83
CA ASP A 42 -6.84 -1.66 0.87
C ASP A 42 -5.89 -2.87 0.89
N LEU A 43 -4.84 -2.85 0.06
CA LEU A 43 -3.81 -3.89 0.06
C LEU A 43 -3.09 -4.02 1.40
N TYR A 44 -2.75 -2.88 2.03
CA TYR A 44 -2.18 -2.87 3.37
C TYR A 44 -3.13 -3.50 4.40
N LEU A 45 -4.42 -3.15 4.37
CA LEU A 45 -5.40 -3.72 5.30
C LEU A 45 -5.57 -5.23 5.10
N GLU A 46 -5.71 -5.69 3.85
CA GLU A 46 -5.76 -7.13 3.53
C GLU A 46 -4.52 -7.85 4.08
N PHE A 47 -3.33 -7.27 3.88
CA PHE A 47 -2.08 -7.87 4.36
C PHE A 47 -2.02 -7.97 5.88
N VAL A 48 -2.36 -6.89 6.60
CA VAL A 48 -2.43 -6.91 8.07
C VAL A 48 -3.43 -7.95 8.57
N GLN A 49 -4.57 -8.10 7.88
CA GLN A 49 -5.59 -9.07 8.24
C GLN A 49 -5.10 -10.51 8.07
N ILE A 50 -4.38 -10.82 6.99
CA ILE A 50 -3.77 -12.15 6.78
C ILE A 50 -2.76 -12.44 7.89
N ILE A 51 -1.84 -11.51 8.18
CA ILE A 51 -0.82 -11.72 9.21
C ILE A 51 -1.47 -11.91 10.58
N SER A 52 -2.45 -11.07 10.93
CA SER A 52 -3.19 -11.18 12.20
C SER A 52 -3.95 -12.50 12.32
N SER A 53 -4.55 -12.98 11.22
CA SER A 53 -5.27 -14.25 11.17
C SER A 53 -4.30 -15.43 11.27
N ALA A 54 -3.15 -15.34 10.61
CA ALA A 54 -2.10 -16.36 10.64
C ALA A 54 -1.45 -16.53 12.02
N VAL A 55 -1.42 -15.47 12.84
CA VAL A 55 -1.00 -15.57 14.26
C VAL A 55 -2.00 -16.39 15.08
N ARG A 56 -3.30 -16.35 14.74
CA ARG A 56 -4.38 -16.99 15.51
C ARG A 56 -4.82 -18.36 14.96
N ALA A 57 -4.49 -18.67 13.71
CA ALA A 57 -5.00 -19.81 12.95
C ALA A 57 -4.47 -21.18 13.40
N GLN A 58 -5.36 -22.18 13.43
CA GLN A 58 -5.02 -23.60 13.56
C GLN A 58 -4.60 -24.20 12.20
N ALA A 59 -3.99 -25.39 12.19
CA ALA A 59 -3.36 -26.01 11.02
C ALA A 59 -4.17 -26.02 9.70
N PRO A 60 -5.49 -26.29 9.66
CA PRO A 60 -6.25 -26.28 8.40
C PRO A 60 -6.46 -24.87 7.81
N ASP A 61 -6.57 -23.83 8.65
CA ASP A 61 -6.75 -22.44 8.22
C ASP A 61 -5.47 -21.86 7.56
N LYS A 62 -4.31 -22.48 7.80
CA LYS A 62 -3.02 -22.02 7.27
C LYS A 62 -2.90 -22.19 5.76
N MET A 63 -3.52 -23.22 5.20
CA MET A 63 -3.50 -23.42 3.73
C MET A 63 -4.32 -22.35 3.00
N ALA A 64 -5.48 -21.97 3.53
CA ALA A 64 -6.27 -20.87 3.00
C ALA A 64 -5.50 -19.55 3.08
N LEU A 65 -4.89 -19.26 4.24
CA LEU A 65 -4.09 -18.04 4.44
C LEU A 65 -2.84 -17.97 3.55
N ALA A 66 -2.23 -19.12 3.21
CA ALA A 66 -1.11 -19.17 2.27
C ALA A 66 -1.55 -18.82 0.84
N SER A 67 -2.75 -19.26 0.44
CA SER A 67 -3.35 -18.89 -0.86
C SER A 67 -3.66 -17.39 -0.91
N ASP A 68 -4.23 -16.84 0.16
CA ASP A 68 -4.51 -15.40 0.27
C ASP A 68 -3.21 -14.57 0.23
N LEU A 69 -2.13 -15.05 0.87
CA LEU A 69 -0.83 -14.38 0.82
C LEU A 69 -0.25 -14.35 -0.62
N LEU A 70 -0.45 -15.41 -1.39
CA LEU A 70 -0.01 -15.46 -2.79
C LEU A 70 -0.79 -14.47 -3.66
N ALA A 71 -2.09 -14.32 -3.42
CA ALA A 71 -2.89 -13.29 -4.08
C ALA A 71 -2.40 -11.87 -3.73
N ILE A 72 -2.03 -11.63 -2.47
CA ILE A 72 -1.40 -10.37 -2.05
C ILE A 72 -0.06 -10.14 -2.75
N LYS A 73 0.80 -11.17 -2.85
CA LYS A 73 2.09 -11.06 -3.57
C LYS A 73 1.90 -10.51 -4.98
N MET A 74 0.94 -11.05 -5.73
CA MET A 74 0.64 -10.56 -7.07
C MET A 74 0.20 -9.09 -7.08
N LYS A 75 -0.65 -8.67 -6.13
CA LYS A 75 -1.09 -7.27 -6.01
C LYS A 75 0.07 -6.33 -5.64
N VAL A 76 0.97 -6.78 -4.77
CA VAL A 76 2.18 -6.04 -4.35
C VAL A 76 3.10 -5.78 -5.54
N THR A 77 3.37 -6.79 -6.36
CA THR A 77 4.23 -6.65 -7.55
C THR A 77 3.70 -5.61 -8.55
N LEU A 78 2.39 -5.38 -8.60
CA LEU A 78 1.76 -4.46 -9.55
C LEU A 78 1.69 -3.00 -9.07
N ILE A 79 1.68 -2.77 -7.76
CA ILE A 79 1.25 -1.48 -7.19
C ILE A 79 2.29 -0.88 -6.25
N CYS A 80 3.10 -1.70 -5.58
CA CYS A 80 4.08 -1.24 -4.59
C CYS A 80 5.42 -0.83 -5.20
N ASN A 81 6.22 -0.13 -4.41
CA ASN A 81 7.59 0.22 -4.78
C ASN A 81 8.52 -1.02 -4.80
N LYS A 82 9.68 -0.87 -5.45
CA LYS A 82 10.65 -1.97 -5.63
C LYS A 82 11.13 -2.56 -4.30
N GLU A 83 11.33 -1.72 -3.29
CA GLU A 83 11.80 -2.13 -1.96
C GLU A 83 10.83 -3.11 -1.27
N ILE A 84 9.52 -2.83 -1.32
CA ILE A 84 8.49 -3.74 -0.81
C ILE A 84 8.44 -5.03 -1.62
N ILE A 85 8.58 -4.93 -2.95
CA ILE A 85 8.56 -6.09 -3.85
C ILE A 85 9.72 -7.03 -3.54
N ASP A 86 10.93 -6.50 -3.43
CA ASP A 86 12.15 -7.28 -3.15
C ASP A 86 12.02 -8.00 -1.79
N LEU A 87 11.54 -7.32 -0.75
CA LEU A 87 11.25 -7.94 0.55
C LEU A 87 10.17 -9.03 0.49
N PHE A 88 9.15 -8.85 -0.35
CA PHE A 88 8.08 -9.84 -0.52
C PHE A 88 8.52 -11.08 -1.30
N LEU A 89 9.54 -10.97 -2.15
CA LEU A 89 10.16 -12.10 -2.84
C LEU A 89 10.97 -12.96 -1.86
N ASP A 90 11.66 -12.32 -0.91
CA ASP A 90 12.43 -12.99 0.14
C ASP A 90 11.53 -13.72 1.15
N ILE A 91 10.30 -13.22 1.33
CA ILE A 91 9.26 -13.90 2.09
C ILE A 91 8.74 -15.07 1.25
N GLY A 92 9.31 -16.27 1.41
CA GLY A 92 8.86 -17.48 0.71
C GLY A 92 7.45 -17.94 1.12
N GLU A 93 7.37 -18.64 2.24
CA GLU A 93 6.13 -19.19 2.80
C GLU A 93 5.70 -18.45 4.09
N LEU A 94 4.39 -18.47 4.34
CA LEU A 94 3.76 -17.93 5.57
C LEU A 94 4.13 -18.79 6.78
N ASP A 95 5.34 -18.60 7.30
CA ASP A 95 5.81 -19.23 8.52
C ASP A 95 6.17 -18.17 9.57
N LEU A 96 5.20 -17.91 10.44
CA LEU A 96 5.34 -16.97 11.56
C LEU A 96 6.06 -17.58 12.77
N ARG A 97 6.50 -18.85 12.71
CA ARG A 97 7.34 -19.46 13.75
C ARG A 97 8.80 -19.02 13.62
N ASP A 98 9.25 -18.79 12.39
CA ASP A 98 10.56 -18.22 12.10
C ASP A 98 10.58 -16.73 12.44
N THR A 99 11.40 -16.36 13.42
CA THR A 99 11.57 -14.98 13.87
C THR A 99 12.15 -14.07 12.79
N LYS A 100 12.93 -14.60 11.84
CA LYS A 100 13.45 -13.83 10.71
C LYS A 100 12.34 -13.48 9.72
N LYS A 101 11.48 -14.44 9.36
CA LYS A 101 10.34 -14.21 8.47
C LYS A 101 9.32 -13.26 9.09
N LEU A 102 9.04 -13.42 10.39
CA LEU A 102 8.16 -12.51 11.13
C LEU A 102 8.67 -11.06 11.10
N ARG A 103 9.99 -10.87 11.20
CA ARG A 103 10.63 -9.55 11.05
C ARG A 103 10.45 -8.98 9.64
N LEU A 104 10.62 -9.79 8.61
CA LEU A 104 10.42 -9.38 7.21
C LEU A 104 8.97 -8.98 6.93
N PHE A 105 7.98 -9.77 7.40
CA PHE A 105 6.56 -9.40 7.28
C PHE A 105 6.27 -8.04 7.93
N TYR A 106 6.90 -7.77 9.06
CA TYR A 106 6.76 -6.50 9.76
C TYR A 106 7.43 -5.34 9.03
N GLU A 107 8.63 -5.54 8.50
CA GLU A 107 9.35 -4.55 7.70
C GLU A 107 8.55 -4.14 6.46
N VAL A 108 7.91 -5.12 5.81
CA VAL A 108 6.95 -4.89 4.72
C VAL A 108 5.77 -4.02 5.19
N MET A 109 5.17 -4.31 6.36
CA MET A 109 4.08 -3.50 6.91
C MET A 109 4.51 -2.04 7.15
N LEU A 110 5.72 -1.83 7.67
CA LEU A 110 6.26 -0.49 7.92
C LEU A 110 6.52 0.27 6.61
N LEU A 111 7.07 -0.40 5.61
CA LEU A 111 7.32 0.21 4.30
C LEU A 111 6.02 0.58 3.59
N MET A 112 5.00 -0.29 3.65
CA MET A 112 3.66 0.02 3.11
C MET A 112 3.05 1.25 3.82
N ARG A 113 3.17 1.37 5.14
CA ARG A 113 2.70 2.57 5.87
C ARG A 113 3.44 3.82 5.50
N LYS A 114 4.77 3.73 5.37
CA LYS A 114 5.61 4.85 4.93
C LYS A 114 5.22 5.31 3.53
N GLU A 115 4.93 4.37 2.62
CA GLU A 115 4.45 4.67 1.28
C GLU A 115 3.07 5.36 1.28
N LEU A 116 2.23 5.00 2.25
CA LEU A 116 0.92 5.64 2.51
C LEU A 116 1.01 6.96 3.30
N GLY A 117 2.21 7.40 3.71
CA GLY A 117 2.37 8.61 4.53
C GLY A 117 1.71 8.52 5.91
N LEU A 118 1.44 7.31 6.41
CA LEU A 118 0.88 7.08 7.73
C LEU A 118 1.98 7.18 8.78
N SER A 119 1.74 7.88 9.90
CA SER A 119 2.72 7.92 11.00
C SER A 119 2.93 6.52 11.57
N ASN A 120 4.12 6.22 12.08
CA ASN A 120 4.42 4.92 12.70
C ASN A 120 3.96 4.84 14.16
N ASP A 121 3.42 5.94 14.73
CA ASP A 121 3.10 6.06 16.15
C ASP A 121 1.97 5.13 16.61
N SER A 122 1.15 4.65 15.67
CA SER A 122 0.04 3.74 15.96
C SER A 122 0.39 2.26 15.85
N LEU A 123 1.59 1.91 15.40
CA LEU A 123 2.09 0.55 15.44
C LEU A 123 2.82 0.38 16.77
N ASP A 124 2.20 -0.32 17.69
CA ASP A 124 2.78 -0.60 19.00
C ASP A 124 3.98 -1.55 18.83
N ILE A 125 5.13 -0.97 18.46
CA ILE A 125 6.41 -1.67 18.26
C ILE A 125 6.76 -2.46 19.53
N GLN A 126 6.32 -2.01 20.71
CA GLN A 126 6.51 -2.71 21.97
C GLN A 126 5.67 -3.98 22.10
N GLN A 127 4.47 -4.06 21.52
CA GLN A 127 3.69 -5.31 21.49
C GLN A 127 4.35 -6.34 20.58
N LEU A 128 4.96 -5.90 19.47
CA LEU A 128 5.72 -6.79 18.59
C LEU A 128 7.01 -7.28 19.26
N ASP A 129 7.78 -6.39 19.90
CA ASP A 129 8.95 -6.79 20.68
C ASP A 129 8.58 -7.76 21.79
N ARG A 130 7.42 -7.58 22.44
CA ARG A 130 6.89 -8.54 23.41
C ARG A 130 6.49 -9.87 22.76
N LEU A 131 5.86 -9.87 21.59
CA LEU A 131 5.51 -11.10 20.87
C LEU A 131 6.75 -11.85 20.37
N LEU A 132 7.77 -11.14 19.90
CA LEU A 132 9.06 -11.69 19.45
C LEU A 132 9.87 -12.23 20.64
N ASN A 133 9.97 -11.47 21.74
CA ASN A 133 10.72 -11.89 22.93
C ASN A 133 10.01 -12.99 23.73
N ASN A 134 8.67 -12.97 23.84
CA ASN A 134 7.92 -14.05 24.51
C ASN A 134 8.02 -15.39 23.76
N LYS A 135 8.11 -15.35 22.42
CA LYS A 135 8.26 -16.57 21.62
C LYS A 135 9.67 -17.15 21.74
N ALA A 136 10.70 -16.31 21.75
CA ALA A 136 12.09 -16.71 21.96
C ALA A 136 12.33 -17.34 23.35
N ASN A 137 11.62 -16.89 24.38
CA ASN A 137 11.71 -17.46 25.74
C ASN A 137 10.92 -18.77 25.93
N SER A 138 10.00 -19.11 25.02
CA SER A 138 9.19 -20.34 25.09
C SER A 138 9.81 -21.56 24.38
N SER A 139 10.98 -21.38 23.76
CA SER A 139 11.70 -22.40 22.97
C SER A 139 12.98 -22.92 23.62
N LEU A 140 13.14 -22.72 24.94
CA LEU A 140 14.19 -23.31 25.79
C LEU A 140 13.56 -24.32 26.75
#